data_AF-A0A7K3IZE7-F1
#
_entry.id   AF-A0A7K3IZE7-F1
#
_cell.length_a   1.000
_cell.length_b   1.000
_cell.length_c   1.000
_cell.angle_alpha   90.00
_cell.angle_beta   90.00
_cell.angle_gamma   90.00
#
_symmetry.space_group_name_H-M   'P 1'
#
loop_
_entity.id
_entity.type
_entity.pdbx_description
1 polymer ?
#
loop_
_entity_poly.entity_id
_entity_poly.type
_entity_poly.pdbx_seq_one_letter_code
_entity_poly.pdbx_strand_id
1 'polypeptide(L)'
;MSVTTTHAKYQELSLNPQKLAGQCGKLKCCLNYEVDCYVDAQKSFPQKEIPLETAEGTAYFQKMEVHKGIFWYSTDAHSTMNLVPVPVQRVKEIQAMNRKGLKADKLVVAEQGWEGEHQSEDLLKESSLHRFDDNEPKNRHHRHSRKKKNRRSHDKRNN
;
A
#
# COMPACT_ATOMS: atom_id res chain seq x y z
N MET A 1 -1.88 -6.01 -21.62
CA MET A 1 -2.37 -4.70 -21.16
C MET A 1 -1.16 -3.82 -20.89
N SER A 2 -1.04 -2.68 -21.58
CA SER A 2 0.04 -1.71 -21.34
C SER A 2 -0.39 -0.73 -20.24
N VAL A 3 0.48 -0.42 -19.29
CA VAL A 3 0.23 0.57 -18.24
C VAL A 3 0.70 1.93 -18.73
N THR A 4 -0.16 2.95 -18.62
CA THR A 4 0.18 4.32 -19.02
C THR A 4 0.30 5.23 -17.80
N THR A 5 1.09 6.30 -17.91
CA THR A 5 1.23 7.31 -16.85
C THR A 5 -0.08 8.06 -16.55
N THR A 6 -1.07 7.98 -17.43
CA THR A 6 -2.42 8.54 -17.22
C THR A 6 -3.09 7.93 -16.00
N HIS A 7 -2.92 6.62 -15.75
CA HIS A 7 -3.47 5.95 -14.59
C HIS A 7 -2.92 6.52 -13.28
N ALA A 8 -1.62 6.81 -13.24
CA ALA A 8 -0.99 7.47 -12.10
C ALA A 8 -1.52 8.89 -11.88
N LYS A 9 -1.86 9.63 -12.94
CA LYS A 9 -2.48 10.96 -12.82
C LYS A 9 -3.88 10.88 -12.22
N TYR A 10 -4.70 9.90 -12.64
CA TYR A 10 -6.02 9.71 -12.06
C TYR A 10 -5.94 9.41 -10.57
N GLN A 11 -4.96 8.59 -10.17
CA GLN A 11 -4.71 8.25 -8.77
C GLN A 11 -4.01 9.36 -7.95
N GLU A 12 -3.84 10.56 -8.52
CA GLU A 12 -3.15 11.69 -7.90
C GLU A 12 -1.73 11.35 -7.39
N LEU A 13 -1.10 10.33 -7.99
CA LEU A 13 0.25 9.91 -7.65
C LEU A 13 1.27 10.84 -8.30
N SER A 14 2.38 11.07 -7.60
CA SER A 14 3.48 11.87 -8.15
C SER A 14 4.02 11.23 -9.43
N LEU A 15 4.23 12.04 -10.47
CA LEU A 15 4.78 11.59 -11.76
C LEU A 15 6.29 11.30 -11.75
N ASN A 16 6.87 11.08 -10.57
CA ASN A 16 8.27 10.70 -10.45
C ASN A 16 8.43 9.22 -10.88
N PRO A 17 9.23 8.92 -11.92
CA PRO A 17 9.41 7.56 -12.42
C PRO A 17 9.93 6.59 -11.36
N GLN A 18 10.74 7.06 -10.39
CA GLN A 18 11.28 6.20 -9.32
C GLN A 18 10.18 5.68 -8.38
N LYS A 19 9.11 6.46 -8.14
CA LYS A 19 7.98 6.05 -7.28
C LYS A 19 6.95 5.19 -8.03
N LEU A 20 6.87 5.35 -9.35
CA LEU A 20 5.92 4.67 -10.23
C LEU A 20 6.48 3.38 -10.86
N ALA A 21 7.80 3.24 -10.93
CA ALA A 21 8.44 2.02 -11.41
C ALA A 21 8.25 0.87 -10.42
N GLY A 22 7.96 -0.32 -10.93
CA GLY A 22 8.05 -1.58 -10.22
C GLY A 22 9.45 -2.17 -10.29
N GLN A 23 9.65 -3.29 -9.60
CA GLN A 23 10.95 -3.99 -9.54
C GLN A 23 11.48 -4.41 -10.92
N CYS A 24 10.59 -4.60 -11.89
CA CYS A 24 10.92 -4.92 -13.28
C CYS A 24 11.37 -3.71 -14.12
N GLY A 25 11.50 -2.51 -13.52
CA GLY A 25 11.92 -1.28 -14.21
C GLY A 25 10.85 -0.63 -15.10
N LYS A 26 9.63 -1.20 -15.14
CA LYS A 26 8.46 -0.65 -15.85
C LYS A 26 7.45 -0.06 -14.87
N LEU A 27 6.45 0.67 -15.35
CA LEU A 27 5.35 1.15 -14.49
C LEU A 27 4.67 0.00 -13.75
N LYS A 28 4.26 0.24 -12.50
CA LYS A 28 3.55 -0.73 -11.66
C LYS A 28 2.29 -1.25 -12.36
N CYS A 29 2.16 -2.57 -12.48
CA CYS A 29 0.99 -3.22 -13.07
C CYS A 29 -0.30 -2.97 -12.27
N CYS A 30 -0.19 -2.74 -10.96
CA CYS A 30 -1.31 -2.43 -10.07
C CYS A 30 -2.06 -1.15 -10.45
N LEU A 31 -1.38 -0.18 -11.10
CA LEU A 31 -2.00 1.07 -11.52
C LEU A 31 -3.18 0.86 -12.50
N ASN A 32 -3.10 -0.16 -13.36
CA ASN A 32 -4.21 -0.50 -14.25
C ASN A 32 -5.31 -1.28 -13.53
N TYR A 33 -4.95 -2.10 -12.55
CA TYR A 33 -5.92 -2.91 -11.81
C TYR A 33 -6.78 -2.06 -10.86
N GLU A 34 -6.17 -1.08 -10.21
CA GLU A 34 -6.80 -0.28 -9.17
C GLU A 34 -7.52 0.96 -9.70
N VAL A 35 -7.32 1.33 -10.97
CA VAL A 35 -7.83 2.60 -11.52
C VAL A 35 -9.35 2.72 -11.45
N ASP A 36 -10.07 1.64 -11.79
CA ASP A 36 -11.53 1.66 -11.84
C ASP A 36 -12.10 1.83 -10.42
N CYS A 37 -11.55 1.06 -9.47
CA CYS A 37 -11.88 1.18 -8.05
C CYS A 37 -11.55 2.58 -7.52
N TYR A 38 -10.42 3.16 -7.91
CA TYR A 38 -10.03 4.51 -7.52
C TYR A 38 -11.01 5.57 -8.03
N VAL A 39 -11.38 5.50 -9.31
CA VAL A 39 -12.31 6.45 -9.94
C VAL A 39 -13.69 6.37 -9.27
N ASP A 40 -14.15 5.16 -8.94
CA ASP A 40 -15.41 4.98 -8.23
C ASP A 40 -15.34 5.47 -6.78
N ALA A 41 -14.22 5.22 -6.10
CA ALA A 41 -13.99 5.78 -4.76
C ALA A 41 -14.04 7.32 -4.82
N GLN A 42 -13.37 7.95 -5.79
CA GLN A 42 -13.33 9.40 -5.95
C GLN A 42 -14.72 10.02 -6.15
N LYS A 43 -15.64 9.36 -6.88
CA LYS A 43 -17.03 9.84 -7.06
C LYS A 43 -17.82 9.94 -5.76
N SER A 44 -17.46 9.15 -4.75
CA SER A 44 -18.15 9.17 -3.45
C SER A 44 -17.80 10.38 -2.58
N PHE A 45 -16.78 11.16 -2.97
CA PHE A 45 -16.27 12.30 -2.21
C PHE A 45 -17.15 13.54 -2.44
N PRO A 46 -17.34 14.39 -1.42
CA PRO A 46 -18.07 15.65 -1.55
C PRO A 46 -17.35 16.64 -2.47
N GLN A 47 -18.06 17.69 -2.90
CA GLN A 47 -17.47 18.75 -3.71
C GLN A 47 -16.34 19.46 -2.96
N LYS A 48 -15.17 19.50 -3.61
CA LYS A 48 -13.92 20.07 -3.06
C LYS A 48 -13.83 21.60 -3.11
N GLU A 49 -14.67 22.23 -3.93
CA GLU A 49 -14.66 23.69 -4.14
C GLU A 49 -15.42 24.47 -3.07
N ILE A 50 -16.20 23.76 -2.22
CA ILE A 50 -17.00 24.40 -1.17
C ILE A 50 -16.11 24.59 0.08
N PRO A 51 -15.84 25.83 0.50
CA PRO A 51 -15.13 26.08 1.75
C PRO A 51 -15.99 25.64 2.95
N LEU A 52 -15.33 25.18 4.00
CA LEU A 52 -16.02 24.77 5.23
C LEU A 52 -16.06 25.95 6.20
N GLU A 53 -17.24 26.48 6.46
CA GLU A 53 -17.45 27.42 7.54
C GLU A 53 -17.59 26.68 8.87
N THR A 54 -16.80 27.10 9.85
CA THR A 54 -16.86 26.62 11.24
C THR A 54 -16.86 27.81 12.19
N ALA A 55 -17.08 27.56 13.48
CA ALA A 55 -17.05 28.61 14.50
C ALA A 55 -15.67 29.28 14.61
N GLU A 56 -14.59 28.53 14.37
CA GLU A 56 -13.21 29.02 14.42
C GLU A 56 -12.80 29.82 13.18
N GLY A 57 -13.51 29.62 12.05
CA GLY A 57 -13.22 30.31 10.79
C GLY A 57 -13.59 29.50 9.56
N THR A 58 -13.17 30.02 8.41
CA THR A 58 -13.38 29.38 7.10
C THR A 58 -12.17 28.54 6.74
N ALA A 59 -12.38 27.26 6.45
CA ALA A 59 -11.34 26.34 6.04
C ALA A 59 -11.38 26.11 4.52
N TYR A 60 -10.21 26.20 3.88
CA TYR A 60 -10.02 26.05 2.45
C TYR A 60 -9.43 24.70 2.10
N PHE A 61 -10.01 24.03 1.09
CA PHE A 61 -9.50 22.75 0.62
C PHE A 61 -8.13 22.90 -0.03
N GLN A 62 -7.20 21.99 0.28
CA GLN A 62 -5.86 21.97 -0.32
C GLN A 62 -5.60 20.68 -1.11
N LYS A 63 -5.82 19.51 -0.50
CA LYS A 63 -5.61 18.21 -1.15
C LYS A 63 -6.52 17.14 -0.56
N MET A 64 -6.73 16.04 -1.27
CA MET A 64 -7.46 14.87 -0.78
C MET A 64 -6.59 13.62 -0.85
N GLU A 65 -6.81 12.69 0.08
CA GLU A 65 -6.20 11.37 0.07
C GLU A 65 -7.30 10.33 -0.06
N VAL A 66 -7.55 9.86 -1.29
CA VAL A 66 -8.65 8.93 -1.60
C VAL A 66 -8.53 7.61 -0.83
N HIS A 67 -7.33 7.04 -0.76
CA HIS A 67 -7.08 5.78 -0.04
C HIS A 67 -7.39 5.84 1.45
N LYS A 68 -7.27 7.02 2.05
CA LYS A 68 -7.56 7.25 3.47
C LYS A 68 -8.95 7.85 3.69
N GLY A 69 -9.62 8.34 2.64
CA GLY A 69 -10.87 9.07 2.82
C GLY A 69 -10.69 10.34 3.65
N ILE A 70 -9.59 11.06 3.46
CA ILE A 70 -9.26 12.30 4.20
C ILE A 70 -9.17 13.47 3.23
N PHE A 71 -9.76 14.60 3.63
CA PHE A 71 -9.52 15.90 3.05
C PHE A 71 -8.52 16.67 3.92
N TRP A 72 -7.63 17.40 3.27
CA TRP A 72 -6.73 18.32 3.94
C TRP A 72 -7.22 19.74 3.71
N TYR A 73 -7.51 20.41 4.82
CA TYR A 73 -7.97 21.79 4.84
C TYR A 73 -6.89 22.69 5.45
N SER A 74 -6.82 23.94 5.00
CA SER A 74 -6.04 24.99 5.65
C SER A 74 -6.98 26.03 6.24
N THR A 75 -6.63 26.57 7.41
CA THR A 75 -7.34 27.68 8.06
C THR A 75 -7.07 29.03 7.38
N ASP A 76 -6.06 29.10 6.52
CA ASP A 76 -5.74 30.30 5.75
C ASP A 76 -5.78 29.99 4.24
N ALA A 77 -6.22 30.98 3.46
CA ALA A 77 -6.35 30.87 2.01
C ALA A 77 -4.98 30.82 1.30
N HIS A 78 -3.96 31.48 1.88
CA HIS A 78 -2.64 31.62 1.26
C HIS A 78 -1.52 30.85 1.97
N SER A 79 -1.71 30.45 3.22
CA SER A 79 -0.74 29.61 3.93
C SER A 79 -1.05 28.12 3.79
N THR A 80 -0.07 27.35 3.34
CA THR A 80 -0.10 25.87 3.29
C THR A 80 0.55 25.23 4.53
N MET A 81 0.88 26.03 5.56
CA MET A 81 1.55 25.53 6.74
C MET A 81 0.61 24.77 7.70
N ASN A 82 -0.66 25.14 7.76
CA ASN A 82 -1.63 24.59 8.73
C ASN A 82 -2.60 23.61 8.07
N LEU A 83 -2.08 22.51 7.53
CA LEU A 83 -2.89 21.45 6.93
C LEU A 83 -3.51 20.56 8.01
N VAL A 84 -4.84 20.59 8.10
CA VAL A 84 -5.62 19.80 9.05
C VAL A 84 -6.32 18.66 8.31
N PRO A 85 -6.14 17.39 8.73
CA PRO A 85 -6.83 16.26 8.15
C PRO A 85 -8.28 16.18 8.67
N VAL A 86 -9.24 16.10 7.76
CA VAL A 86 -10.67 15.99 8.05
C VAL A 86 -11.26 14.78 7.29
N PRO A 87 -11.88 13.80 7.96
CA PRO A 87 -12.50 12.66 7.30
C PRO A 87 -13.64 13.06 6.35
N VAL A 88 -13.80 12.33 5.24
CA VAL A 88 -14.85 12.58 4.23
C VAL A 88 -16.26 12.63 4.84
N GLN A 89 -16.56 11.74 5.79
CA GLN A 89 -17.86 11.71 6.48
C GLN A 89 -18.13 13.03 7.19
N ARG A 90 -17.13 13.54 7.92
CA ARG A 90 -17.20 14.81 8.63
C ARG A 90 -17.36 15.99 7.69
N VAL A 91 -16.66 15.99 6.55
CA VAL A 91 -16.82 17.03 5.51
C VAL A 91 -18.26 17.08 5.01
N LYS A 92 -18.87 15.91 4.72
CA LYS A 92 -20.28 15.85 4.28
C LYS A 92 -21.24 16.42 5.31
N GLU A 93 -21.03 16.12 6.59
CA GLU A 93 -21.83 16.68 7.69
C GLU A 93 -21.70 18.20 7.75
N ILE A 94 -20.48 18.73 7.74
CA ILE A 94 -20.23 20.18 7.81
C ILE A 94 -20.83 20.88 6.60
N GLN A 95 -20.68 20.34 5.38
CA GLN A 95 -21.33 20.90 4.20
C GLN A 95 -22.86 20.89 4.30
N ALA A 96 -23.45 19.84 4.86
CA ALA A 96 -24.89 19.76 5.07
C ALA A 96 -25.38 20.77 6.13
N MET A 97 -24.59 21.04 7.18
CA MET A 97 -24.87 22.07 8.18
C MET A 97 -24.75 23.47 7.58
N ASN A 98 -23.69 23.74 6.81
CA ASN A 98 -23.47 25.03 6.18
C ASN A 98 -24.56 25.38 5.18
N ARG A 99 -25.07 24.38 4.42
CA ARG A 99 -26.25 24.55 3.56
C ARG A 99 -27.52 24.96 4.32
N LYS A 100 -27.62 24.60 5.60
CA LYS A 100 -28.73 24.99 6.50
C LYS A 100 -28.45 26.30 7.25
N GLY A 101 -27.31 26.95 7.01
CA GLY A 101 -26.88 28.16 7.73
C GLY A 101 -26.35 27.91 9.14
N LEU A 102 -26.08 26.64 9.51
CA LEU A 102 -25.53 26.26 10.81
C LEU A 102 -24.03 26.03 10.68
N LYS A 103 -23.22 26.71 11.50
CA LYS A 103 -21.77 26.55 11.55
C LYS A 103 -21.39 25.45 12.53
N ALA A 104 -20.48 24.56 12.15
CA ALA A 104 -19.97 23.53 13.05
C ALA A 104 -18.97 24.12 14.05
N ASP A 105 -18.99 23.68 15.32
CA ASP A 105 -18.06 24.19 16.34
C ASP A 105 -16.60 23.83 16.06
N LYS A 106 -16.32 22.56 15.74
CA LYS A 106 -14.93 22.06 15.51
C LYS A 106 -14.78 21.40 14.15
N LEU A 107 -13.66 21.69 13.49
CA LEU A 107 -13.22 21.07 12.23
C LEU A 107 -12.86 19.59 12.41
N VAL A 108 -12.22 19.24 13.53
CA VAL A 108 -11.77 17.88 13.84
C VAL A 108 -12.27 17.47 15.22
N VAL A 109 -12.75 16.23 15.35
CA VAL A 109 -13.03 15.62 16.65
C VAL A 109 -11.67 15.24 17.25
N ALA A 110 -11.32 15.86 18.37
CA ALA A 110 -9.96 15.95 18.90
C ALA A 110 -9.29 14.63 19.37
N GLU A 111 -9.76 13.44 18.97
CA GLU A 111 -9.30 12.17 19.56
C GLU A 111 -9.08 11.00 18.58
N GLN A 112 -8.90 11.22 17.28
CA GLN A 112 -8.44 10.16 16.39
C GLN A 112 -7.11 10.52 15.77
N GLY A 113 -6.05 10.26 16.55
CA GLY A 113 -4.74 9.98 15.98
C GLY A 113 -4.94 8.90 14.92
N TRP A 114 -4.74 9.26 13.66
CA TRP A 114 -4.45 8.27 12.62
C TRP A 114 -3.03 7.76 12.87
N GLU A 115 -2.87 6.98 13.93
CA GLU A 115 -1.78 6.03 14.01
C GLU A 115 -2.05 5.01 12.91
N GLY A 116 -1.45 5.26 11.75
CA GLY A 116 -1.30 4.25 10.72
C GLY A 116 -0.34 3.17 11.19
N GLU A 117 -0.68 2.45 12.26
CA GLU A 117 -0.14 1.12 12.49
C GLU A 117 -0.94 0.13 11.64
N HIS A 118 -0.67 0.13 10.34
CA HIS A 118 -0.59 -1.17 9.69
C HIS A 118 0.69 -1.78 10.26
N GLN A 119 0.55 -2.57 11.33
CA GLN A 119 1.49 -3.65 11.55
C GLN A 119 1.43 -4.47 10.27
N SER A 120 2.38 -4.23 9.36
CA SER A 120 2.70 -5.24 8.36
C SER A 120 3.21 -6.40 9.19
N GLU A 121 2.31 -7.32 9.57
CA GLU A 121 2.73 -8.67 9.90
C GLU A 121 3.53 -9.12 8.69
N ASP A 122 4.84 -9.13 8.89
CA ASP A 122 5.79 -9.62 7.94
C ASP A 122 5.50 -11.11 7.76
N LEU A 123 4.66 -11.43 6.78
CA LEU A 123 4.27 -12.79 6.40
C LEU A 123 5.50 -13.65 6.02
N LEU A 124 6.69 -13.04 5.94
CA LEU A 124 7.97 -13.68 5.67
C LEU A 124 8.78 -14.00 6.95
N LYS A 125 8.34 -13.59 8.14
CA LYS A 125 9.00 -13.96 9.41
C LYS A 125 9.07 -15.47 9.63
N GLU A 126 8.19 -16.23 8.99
CA GLU A 126 8.15 -17.69 9.11
C GLU A 126 8.82 -18.42 7.92
N SER A 127 9.13 -17.71 6.82
CA SER A 127 9.91 -18.29 5.73
C SER A 127 11.41 -18.17 6.03
N SER A 128 11.89 -19.09 6.87
CA SER A 128 13.30 -19.23 7.25
C SER A 128 14.23 -19.07 6.04
N LEU A 129 15.06 -18.01 6.05
CA LEU A 129 16.05 -17.66 5.04
C LEU A 129 17.15 -18.73 4.84
N HIS A 130 17.15 -19.81 5.65
CA HIS A 130 18.10 -20.92 5.53
C HIS A 130 17.68 -22.01 4.54
N ARG A 131 16.57 -21.87 3.80
CA ARG A 131 16.13 -22.86 2.78
C ARG A 131 17.19 -23.15 1.69
N PHE A 132 18.16 -22.28 1.49
CA PHE A 132 19.20 -22.41 0.46
C PHE A 132 20.64 -22.43 1.01
N ASP A 133 20.85 -22.51 2.32
CA ASP A 133 22.19 -22.41 2.93
C ASP A 133 22.65 -23.71 3.65
N ASP A 134 22.12 -24.87 3.27
CA ASP A 134 22.78 -26.14 3.63
C ASP A 134 23.87 -26.43 2.61
N ASN A 135 25.01 -25.77 2.82
CA ASN A 135 26.29 -26.17 2.25
C ASN A 135 27.22 -26.54 3.42
N GLU A 136 27.01 -27.72 4.01
CA GLU A 136 28.01 -28.33 4.89
C GLU A 136 28.47 -29.70 4.36
N PRO A 137 29.79 -29.89 4.17
CA PRO A 137 30.40 -31.14 3.77
C PRO A 137 30.81 -31.95 5.02
N LYS A 138 30.63 -33.29 5.01
CA LYS A 138 31.69 -34.30 5.31
C LYS A 138 31.17 -35.67 5.79
N ASN A 139 31.85 -36.68 5.23
CA ASN A 139 32.36 -37.93 5.83
C ASN A 139 31.43 -39.10 6.22
N ARG A 140 31.58 -40.16 5.40
CA ARG A 140 32.04 -41.51 5.77
C ARG A 140 31.55 -42.06 7.11
N HIS A 141 30.68 -43.09 7.06
CA HIS A 141 30.82 -44.23 7.96
C HIS A 141 30.48 -45.57 7.27
N HIS A 142 31.48 -46.46 7.30
CA HIS A 142 31.40 -47.90 7.05
C HIS A 142 30.19 -48.53 7.74
N ARG A 143 29.38 -49.29 6.99
CA ARG A 143 28.60 -50.39 7.57
C ARG A 143 28.95 -51.70 6.88
N HIS A 144 29.74 -52.48 7.60
CA HIS A 144 30.06 -53.87 7.33
C HIS A 144 28.87 -54.77 7.71
N SER A 145 28.82 -55.97 7.10
CA SER A 145 27.91 -57.09 7.34
C SER A 145 26.66 -57.07 6.45
N ARG A 146 26.44 -58.02 5.53
CA ARG A 146 26.52 -59.47 5.76
C ARG A 146 27.03 -60.26 4.57
N LYS A 147 27.86 -61.22 4.93
CA LYS A 147 28.42 -62.34 4.19
C LYS A 147 27.31 -63.24 3.65
N LYS A 148 27.27 -63.49 2.33
CA LYS A 148 26.86 -64.78 1.78
C LYS A 148 27.77 -65.14 0.61
N LYS A 149 28.46 -66.26 0.80
CA LYS A 149 29.45 -66.91 -0.07
C LYS A 149 28.75 -67.65 -1.20
N ASN A 150 29.53 -67.87 -2.27
CA ASN A 150 29.44 -68.92 -3.31
C ASN A 150 28.42 -68.66 -4.43
N ARG A 151 28.75 -68.77 -5.73
CA ARG A 151 29.78 -69.57 -6.44
C ARG A 151 30.17 -68.91 -7.79
N ARG A 152 31.47 -69.01 -8.14
CA ARG A 152 32.14 -69.26 -9.45
C ARG A 152 31.25 -69.26 -10.72
N SER A 153 31.65 -68.89 -11.94
CA SER A 153 32.90 -68.52 -12.64
C SER A 153 32.50 -68.23 -14.12
N HIS A 154 33.43 -67.68 -14.93
CA HIS A 154 33.45 -67.48 -16.39
C HIS A 154 32.77 -66.21 -16.94
N ASP A 155 33.27 -65.48 -17.96
CA ASP A 155 34.57 -65.20 -18.61
C ASP A 155 34.23 -64.25 -19.80
N LYS A 156 35.19 -63.41 -20.23
CA LYS A 156 35.24 -62.59 -21.47
C LYS A 156 34.21 -61.46 -21.63
N ARG A 157 34.59 -60.17 -21.66
CA ARG A 157 35.40 -59.42 -22.65
C ARG A 157 34.95 -59.56 -24.12
N ASN A 158 34.34 -58.47 -24.59
CA ASN A 158 34.53 -57.79 -25.87
C ASN A 158 34.01 -58.46 -27.16
N ASN A 159 32.94 -57.88 -27.72
CA ASN A 159 32.97 -57.23 -29.05
C ASN A 159 31.83 -56.21 -29.14
#